data_AF-A0A2A5M5L8-F1
#
_entry.id   AF-A0A2A5M5L8-F1
#
_cell.length_a   1.000
_cell.length_b   1.000
_cell.length_c   1.000
_cell.angle_alpha   90.00
_cell.angle_beta   90.00
_cell.angle_gamma   90.00
#
_symmetry.space_group_name_H-M   'P 1'
#
loop_
_entity.id
_entity.type
_entity.pdbx_description
1 polymer ?
#
loop_
_entity_poly.entity_id
_entity_poly.type
_entity_poly.pdbx_seq_one_letter_code
_entity_poly.pdbx_strand_id
1 'polypeptide(L)' 'MVENFLREYAKLIADYPEQINTQKIELSENFFEIVLFAHKVDTGKLIGKNGKMINAIKTVISA' A
#
# COMPACT_ATOMS: atom_id res chain seq x y z
N MET A 1 -5.46 11.28 3.02
CA MET A 1 -4.03 11.35 3.38
C MET A 1 -3.38 9.97 3.32
N VAL A 2 -3.85 8.99 4.09
CA VAL A 2 -3.29 7.62 4.12
C VAL A 2 -3.27 6.93 2.75
N GLU A 3 -4.35 7.00 1.97
CA GLU A 3 -4.42 6.42 0.63
C GLU A 3 -3.34 6.97 -0.31
N ASN A 4 -3.21 8.29 -0.40
CA ASN A 4 -2.18 8.94 -1.23
C ASN A 4 -0.78 8.57 -0.76
N PHE A 5 -0.53 8.54 0.55
CA PHE A 5 0.76 8.09 1.09
C PHE A 5 1.09 6.66 0.65
N LEU A 6 0.14 5.74 0.80
CA LEU A 6 0.32 4.34 0.41
C LEU A 6 0.62 4.21 -1.09
N ARG A 7 -0.13 4.94 -1.93
CA ARG A 7 0.04 4.95 -3.39
C ARG A 7 1.43 5.46 -3.78
N GLU A 8 1.82 6.63 -3.28
CA GLU A 8 3.10 7.24 -3.66
C GLU A 8 4.29 6.48 -3.08
N TYR A 9 4.18 5.92 -1.88
CA TYR A 9 5.24 5.10 -1.30
C TYR A 9 5.42 3.77 -2.05
N ALA A 10 4.32 3.12 -2.44
CA ALA A 10 4.37 1.89 -3.22
C ALA A 10 5.02 2.11 -4.60
N LYS A 11 4.81 3.26 -5.24
CA LYS A 11 5.50 3.63 -6.49
C LYS A 11 7.02 3.74 -6.34
N LEU A 12 7.53 4.11 -5.18
CA LEU A 12 8.98 4.16 -4.94
C LEU A 12 9.63 2.78 -4.85
N ILE A 13 8.84 1.74 -4.55
CA ILE A 13 9.30 0.37 -4.33
C ILE A 13 9.11 -0.52 -5.57
N ALA A 14 8.05 -0.27 -6.32
CA ALA A 14 7.63 -1.06 -7.47
C ALA A 14 8.54 -0.86 -8.69
N ASP A 15 8.75 -1.93 -9.46
CA ASP A 15 9.38 -1.86 -10.78
C ASP A 15 8.41 -1.28 -11.83
N TYR A 16 7.10 -1.44 -11.61
CA TYR A 16 6.03 -0.93 -12.48
C TYR A 16 5.18 0.13 -11.73
N PRO A 17 5.75 1.31 -11.41
CA PRO A 17 5.06 2.34 -10.62
C PRO A 17 3.78 2.86 -11.29
N GLU A 18 3.70 2.82 -12.62
CA GLU A 18 2.51 3.18 -13.39
C GLU A 18 1.34 2.21 -13.18
N GLN A 19 1.62 0.99 -12.73
CA GLN A 19 0.61 -0.03 -12.40
C GLN A 19 0.21 -0.02 -10.93
N ILE A 20 0.74 0.91 -10.15
CA ILE A 20 0.32 1.12 -8.75
C ILE A 20 -0.94 1.96 -8.72
N ASN A 21 -2.00 1.38 -8.17
CA ASN A 21 -3.26 2.08 -7.94
C ASN A 21 -3.82 1.75 -6.56
N THR A 22 -4.65 2.65 -6.02
CA THR A 22 -5.33 2.45 -4.74
C THR A 22 -6.83 2.61 -4.90
N GLN A 23 -7.57 1.91 -4.06
CA GLN A 23 -9.00 2.11 -3.90
C GLN A 23 -9.33 2.21 -2.41
N LYS A 24 -10.00 3.30 -2.03
CA LYS A 24 -10.59 3.45 -0.70
C LYS A 24 -12.06 3.02 -0.73
N ILE A 25 -12.42 2.11 0.17
CA ILE A 25 -13.77 1.55 0.33
C ILE A 25 -14.26 1.92 1.74
N GLU A 26 -15.40 2.59 1.83
CA GLU A 26 -16.07 2.86 3.11
C GLU A 26 -16.91 1.66 3.52
N LEU A 27 -16.60 1.06 4.66
CA LEU A 27 -17.27 -0.15 5.16
C LEU A 27 -18.28 0.20 6.27
N SER A 28 -18.01 1.22 7.07
CA SER A 28 -18.94 1.84 8.02
C SER A 28 -18.49 3.25 8.38
N GLU A 29 -19.27 3.94 9.22
CA GLU A 29 -18.88 5.24 9.76
C GLU A 29 -17.48 5.14 10.39
N ASN A 30 -16.57 5.99 9.92
CA ASN A 30 -15.17 6.04 10.33
C ASN A 30 -14.35 4.74 10.13
N PHE A 31 -14.82 3.78 9.32
CA PHE A 31 -14.10 2.54 9.02
C PHE A 31 -13.95 2.36 7.51
N PHE A 32 -12.69 2.32 7.06
CA PHE A 32 -12.35 2.27 5.65
C PHE A 32 -11.36 1.15 5.38
N GLU A 33 -11.59 0.43 4.28
CA GLU A 33 -10.62 -0.47 3.68
C GLU A 33 -9.85 0.26 2.57
N ILE A 34 -8.55 0.02 2.47
CA ILE A 34 -7.71 0.56 1.39
C ILE A 34 -7.07 -0.63 0.67
N VAL A 35 -7.40 -0.78 -0.61
CA VAL A 35 -6.85 -1.82 -1.48
C VAL A 35 -5.74 -1.23 -2.33
N LEU A 36 -4.54 -1.83 -2.27
CA LEU A 36 -3.40 -1.48 -3.12
C LEU A 36 -3.26 -2.52 -4.23
N PHE A 37 -3.47 -2.07 -5.47
CA PHE A 37 -3.22 -2.87 -6.66
C PHE A 37 -1.79 -2.65 -7.13
N ALA A 38 -1.11 -3.74 -7.47
CA ALA A 38 0.26 -3.72 -7.95
C ALA A 38 0.48 -4.87 -8.94
N HIS A 39 1.49 -4.73 -9.80
CA HIS A 39 1.91 -5.81 -10.67
C HIS A 39 2.39 -7.01 -9.84
N LYS A 40 2.18 -8.23 -10.32
CA LYS A 40 2.44 -9.48 -9.58
C LYS A 40 3.89 -9.58 -9.08
N VAL A 41 4.85 -9.06 -9.85
CA VAL A 41 6.27 -9.10 -9.49
C VAL A 41 6.62 -8.12 -8.36
N ASP A 42 5.84 -7.05 -8.20
CA ASP A 42 6.05 -6.01 -7.19
C ASP A 42 5.47 -6.41 -5.84
N THR A 43 4.49 -7.31 -5.82
CA THR A 43 3.86 -7.81 -4.59
C THR A 43 4.90 -8.29 -3.57
N GLY A 44 5.92 -9.03 -4.02
CA GLY A 44 6.99 -9.52 -3.14
C GLY A 44 7.84 -8.39 -2.54
N LYS A 45 8.10 -7.32 -3.30
CA LYS A 45 8.87 -6.16 -2.84
C LYS A 45 8.10 -5.33 -1.82
N LEU A 46 6.80 -5.12 -2.08
CA LEU A 46 5.89 -4.39 -1.20
C LEU A 46 5.67 -5.12 0.14
N ILE A 47 5.60 -6.46 0.13
CA ILE A 47 5.56 -7.27 1.35
C ILE A 47 6.93 -7.21 2.06
N GLY A 48 8.01 -7.38 1.30
CA GLY A 48 9.37 -7.48 1.81
C GLY A 48 9.63 -8.79 2.56
N LYS A 49 10.91 -9.07 2.85
CA LYS A 49 11.32 -10.29 3.56
C LYS A 49 10.61 -10.40 4.90
N ASN A 50 9.90 -11.50 5.13
CA ASN A 50 9.09 -11.76 6.34
C ASN A 50 8.06 -10.67 6.65
N GLY A 51 7.54 -9.97 5.63
CA GLY A 51 6.55 -8.91 5.82
C GLY A 51 7.11 -7.61 6.41
N LYS A 52 8.44 -7.46 6.49
CA LYS A 52 9.06 -6.28 7.13
C LYS A 52 8.66 -4.96 6.47
N MET A 53 8.54 -4.93 5.13
CA MET A 53 8.24 -3.71 4.41
C MET A 53 6.78 -3.28 4.64
N ILE A 54 5.84 -4.20 4.44
CA ILE A 54 4.42 -3.89 4.66
C ILE A 54 4.12 -3.54 6.12
N ASN A 55 4.81 -4.17 7.07
CA ASN A 55 4.67 -3.83 8.49
C ASN A 55 5.23 -2.43 8.81
N ALA A 56 6.36 -2.04 8.22
CA ALA A 56 6.89 -0.69 8.39
C ALA A 56 5.91 0.38 7.86
N ILE A 57 5.30 0.14 6.68
CA ILE A 57 4.26 1.01 6.12
C ILE A 57 3.06 1.10 7.08
N LYS A 58 2.60 -0.02 7.62
CA LYS A 58 1.50 -0.06 8.61
C LYS A 58 1.82 0.75 9.87
N THR A 59 3.05 0.68 10.37
CA THR A 59 3.48 1.46 11.52
C THR A 59 3.41 2.96 11.24
N VAL A 60 3.85 3.42 10.06
CA VAL A 60 3.83 4.85 9.69
C VAL A 60 2.41 5.39 9.60
N ILE A 61 1.47 4.62 9.05
CA ILE A 61 0.07 5.08 8.90
C ILE A 61 -0.76 5.00 10.18
N SER A 62 -0.27 4.28 11.20
CA SER A 62 -0.96 4.09 12.49
C SER A 62 -0.40 4.97 13.60
N ALA A 63 0.71 5.68 13.34
CA ALA A 63 1.37 6.61 14.26
C ALA A 63 0.72 8.00 14.22
#